data_AF-A0A7C3R071-F1
#
_entry.id   AF-A0A7C3R071-F1
#
_cell.length_a   1.000
_cell.length_b   1.000
_cell.length_c   1.000
_cell.angle_alpha   90.00
_cell.angle_beta   90.00
_cell.angle_gamma   90.00
#
_symmetry.space_group_name_H-M   'P 1'
#
loop_
_entity.id
_entity.type
_entity.pdbx_description
1 polymer ?
#
loop_
_entity_poly.entity_id
_entity_poly.type
_entity_poly.pdbx_seq_one_letter_code
_entity_poly.pdbx_strand_id
1 'polypeptide(L)'
;MYYDALTLAAMRDELSALLLGGRVQRIVQPSELSVGLEIYAGRRYQLLLSADPQEAGIYLLPIKPRRGREVPSPLLLLLAKYVRGSRVEALEQPPLERVLHLTFQGEYGPVTLICEIMGRYSNIILVSPDNLVLEAIKRVPASVNRYRVILPQHPYVPPPPQQKEHPLLLTAETLRAVLMQSEGPLWQRIVNGVAGISPILAREIAFRATGEVEPPLPLQPDALNR
;
A
#
# COMPACT_ATOMS: atom_id res chain seq x y z
N MET A 1 4.53 -7.24 10.82
CA MET A 1 3.32 -6.47 11.19
C MET A 1 2.27 -6.70 10.10
N TYR A 2 0.98 -6.87 10.44
CA TYR A 2 -0.04 -7.04 9.40
C TYR A 2 -0.33 -5.68 8.75
N TYR A 3 0.03 -5.54 7.47
CA TYR A 3 -0.30 -4.35 6.69
C TYR A 3 -1.66 -4.55 6.02
N ASP A 4 -2.68 -3.88 6.55
CA ASP A 4 -3.99 -3.75 5.90
C ASP A 4 -4.22 -2.34 5.36
N ALA A 5 -5.32 -2.16 4.63
CA ALA A 5 -5.63 -0.87 4.00
C ALA A 5 -5.87 0.24 5.04
N LEU A 6 -6.43 -0.09 6.20
CA LEU A 6 -6.65 0.88 7.29
C LEU A 6 -5.33 1.33 7.93
N THR A 7 -4.43 0.38 8.20
CA THR A 7 -3.08 0.67 8.71
C THR A 7 -2.34 1.57 7.72
N LEU A 8 -2.43 1.27 6.42
CA LEU A 8 -1.82 2.10 5.39
C LEU A 8 -2.44 3.51 5.32
N ALA A 9 -3.74 3.66 5.57
CA ALA A 9 -4.40 4.97 5.63
C ALA A 9 -3.86 5.82 6.78
N ALA A 10 -3.75 5.25 7.98
CA ALA A 10 -3.15 5.93 9.12
C ALA A 10 -1.69 6.32 8.85
N MET A 11 -0.92 5.42 8.23
CA MET A 11 0.45 5.70 7.83
C MET A 11 0.55 6.77 6.74
N ARG A 12 -0.34 6.78 5.75
CA ARG A 12 -0.42 7.85 4.74
C ARG A 12 -0.59 9.20 5.43
N ASP A 13 -1.49 9.31 6.40
CA ASP A 13 -1.75 10.57 7.11
C ASP A 13 -0.53 11.03 7.91
N GLU A 14 0.11 10.12 8.64
CA GLU A 14 1.33 10.42 9.37
C GLU A 14 2.47 10.84 8.42
N LEU A 15 2.71 10.08 7.35
CA LEU A 15 3.74 10.39 6.36
C LEU A 15 3.43 11.70 5.63
N SER A 16 2.16 12.00 5.36
CA SER A 16 1.75 13.27 4.73
C SER A 16 2.09 14.45 5.62
N ALA A 17 1.74 14.37 6.90
CA ALA A 17 2.05 15.42 7.88
C ALA A 17 3.57 15.64 8.04
N LEU A 18 4.38 14.59 7.88
CA LEU A 18 5.83 14.66 8.07
C LEU A 18 6.62 15.01 6.80
N LEU A 19 6.17 14.59 5.63
CA LEU A 19 7.00 14.55 4.41
C LEU A 19 6.53 15.48 3.29
N LEU A 20 5.27 15.93 3.28
CA LEU A 20 4.77 16.83 2.22
C LEU A 20 5.61 18.10 2.10
N GLY A 21 5.90 18.49 0.86
CA GLY A 21 6.81 19.59 0.52
C GLY A 21 8.30 19.30 0.78
N GLY A 22 8.62 18.19 1.44
CA GLY A 22 9.98 17.77 1.76
C GLY A 22 10.81 17.48 0.52
N ARG A 23 12.12 17.77 0.57
CA ARG A 23 13.03 17.55 -0.56
C ARG A 23 13.80 16.24 -0.41
N VAL A 24 13.80 15.41 -1.44
CA VAL A 24 14.60 14.17 -1.45
C VAL A 24 16.07 14.51 -1.61
N GLN A 25 16.89 14.27 -0.59
CA GLN A 25 18.34 14.57 -0.60
C GLN A 25 19.18 13.39 -1.09
N ARG A 26 18.77 12.17 -0.76
CA ARG A 26 19.52 10.96 -1.10
C ARG A 26 18.58 9.80 -1.38
N ILE A 27 19.04 8.94 -2.27
CA ILE A 27 18.39 7.67 -2.61
C ILE A 27 19.43 6.57 -2.48
N VAL A 28 19.03 5.46 -1.87
CA VAL A 28 19.85 4.26 -1.70
C VAL A 28 19.01 3.02 -1.96
N GLN A 29 19.67 1.91 -2.27
CA GLN A 29 19.06 0.60 -2.37
C GLN A 29 19.71 -0.33 -1.34
N PRO A 30 19.11 -0.49 -0.15
CA PRO A 30 19.66 -1.30 0.94
C PRO A 30 19.63 -2.81 0.67
N SER A 31 18.66 -3.28 -0.13
CA SER A 31 18.56 -4.67 -0.56
C SER A 31 18.01 -4.76 -1.99
N GLU A 32 17.93 -5.96 -2.56
CA GLU A 32 17.38 -6.15 -3.91
C GLU A 32 15.92 -5.70 -4.04
N LEU A 33 15.15 -5.82 -2.95
CA LEU A 33 13.71 -5.53 -2.91
C LEU A 33 13.36 -4.32 -2.05
N SER A 34 14.31 -3.43 -1.76
CA SER A 34 14.03 -2.21 -0.99
C SER A 34 14.68 -0.95 -1.54
N VAL A 35 14.02 0.20 -1.34
CA VAL A 35 14.51 1.54 -1.70
C VAL A 35 14.47 2.42 -0.45
N GLY A 36 15.57 3.10 -0.17
CA GLY A 36 15.65 4.10 0.90
C GLY A 36 15.69 5.51 0.33
N LEU A 37 14.86 6.40 0.87
CA LEU A 37 14.82 7.83 0.57
C LEU A 37 15.15 8.64 1.82
N GLU A 38 16.11 9.56 1.70
CA GLU A 38 16.37 10.59 2.70
C GLU A 38 15.60 11.85 2.30
N ILE A 39 14.60 12.23 3.08
CA ILE A 39 13.71 13.36 2.78
C ILE A 39 13.92 14.45 3.84
N TYR A 40 14.21 15.67 3.41
CA TYR A 40 14.37 16.82 4.29
C TYR A 40 13.10 17.68 4.29
N ALA A 41 12.41 17.72 5.43
CA ALA A 41 11.21 18.52 5.69
C ALA A 41 11.34 19.17 7.07
N GLY A 42 12.19 20.20 7.18
CA GLY A 42 12.61 20.81 8.45
C GLY A 42 13.63 19.97 9.24
N ARG A 43 13.47 18.65 9.22
CA ARG A 43 14.46 17.64 9.66
C ARG A 43 14.62 16.53 8.62
N ARG A 44 15.62 15.67 8.80
CA ARG A 44 15.86 14.52 7.91
C ARG A 44 15.02 13.33 8.36
N TYR A 45 14.24 12.77 7.44
CA TYR A 45 13.51 11.53 7.57
C TYR A 45 14.15 10.46 6.69
N GLN A 46 14.26 9.24 7.21
CA GLN A 46 14.80 8.09 6.48
C GLN A 46 13.63 7.16 6.16
N LEU A 47 13.07 7.28 4.96
CA LEU A 47 11.96 6.44 4.52
C LEU A 47 12.52 5.18 3.82
N LEU A 48 12.10 4.00 4.25
CA LEU A 48 12.40 2.73 3.61
C LEU A 48 11.12 2.16 3.00
N LEU A 49 11.17 1.84 1.72
CA LEU A 49 10.13 1.15 0.97
C LEU A 49 10.61 -0.27 0.72
N SER A 50 9.86 -1.27 1.17
CA SER A 50 10.23 -2.69 1.05
C SER A 50 9.16 -3.47 0.31
N ALA A 51 9.59 -4.19 -0.72
CA ALA A 51 8.81 -5.18 -1.46
C ALA A 51 9.24 -6.63 -1.11
N ASP A 52 10.00 -6.81 -0.03
CA ASP A 52 10.41 -8.12 0.46
C ASP A 52 9.18 -8.96 0.87
N PRO A 53 9.05 -10.24 0.50
CA PRO A 53 7.88 -11.05 0.83
C PRO A 53 7.57 -11.17 2.33
N GLN A 54 8.60 -11.13 3.19
CA GLN A 54 8.46 -11.26 4.64
C GLN A 54 8.34 -9.88 5.32
N GLU A 55 9.07 -8.89 4.81
CA GLU A 55 9.18 -7.56 5.40
C GLU A 55 8.61 -6.44 4.52
N ALA A 56 7.58 -6.74 3.71
CA ALA A 56 6.92 -5.77 2.85
C ALA A 56 6.29 -4.65 3.68
N GLY A 57 6.56 -3.39 3.32
CA GLY A 57 6.04 -2.26 4.07
C GLY A 57 6.78 -0.96 3.80
N ILE A 58 6.36 0.08 4.52
CA ILE A 58 6.87 1.44 4.43
C ILE A 58 7.31 1.86 5.82
N TYR A 59 8.57 2.22 6.01
CA TYR A 59 9.13 2.40 7.35
C TYR A 59 9.86 3.74 7.45
N LEU A 60 9.58 4.50 8.52
CA LEU A 60 10.48 5.56 8.96
C LEU A 60 11.55 4.95 9.85
N LEU A 61 12.79 4.96 9.37
CA LEU A 61 13.93 4.44 10.10
C LEU A 61 14.52 5.52 11.03
N PRO A 62 14.94 5.16 12.25
CA PRO A 62 15.60 6.10 13.16
C PRO A 62 17.02 6.46 12.69
N ILE A 63 17.61 5.60 11.85
CA ILE A 63 18.95 5.77 11.31
C ILE A 63 18.93 5.58 9.80
N LYS A 64 19.92 6.18 9.15
CA LYS A 64 20.11 6.03 7.71
C LYS A 64 20.39 4.55 7.37
N PRO A 65 19.68 3.96 6.39
CA PRO A 65 19.99 2.62 5.94
C PRO A 65 21.35 2.59 5.24
N ARG A 66 22.12 1.51 5.48
CA ARG A 66 23.39 1.28 4.80
C ARG A 66 23.13 1.08 3.29
N ARG A 67 24.07 1.53 2.45
CA ARG A 67 24.05 1.16 1.03
C ARG A 67 24.35 -0.33 0.93
N GLY A 68 23.44 -1.10 0.34
CA GLY A 68 23.58 -2.55 0.23
C GLY A 68 24.05 -3.02 -1.13
N ARG A 69 23.62 -2.38 -2.22
CA ARG A 69 24.10 -2.72 -3.57
C ARG A 69 25.32 -1.91 -4.00
N GLU A 70 26.34 -2.60 -4.48
CA GLU A 70 27.51 -2.01 -5.13
C GLU A 70 27.19 -1.56 -6.56
N VAL A 71 26.43 -2.36 -7.31
CA VAL A 71 26.01 -2.05 -8.68
C VAL A 71 24.60 -1.41 -8.68
N PRO A 72 24.45 -0.19 -9.20
CA PRO A 72 23.14 0.46 -9.29
C PRO A 72 22.15 -0.36 -10.14
N SER A 73 20.95 -0.59 -9.62
CA SER A 73 19.87 -1.16 -10.42
C SER A 73 19.31 -0.13 -11.41
N PRO A 74 18.64 -0.55 -12.50
CA PRO A 74 17.92 0.36 -13.38
C PRO A 74 16.94 1.29 -12.62
N LEU A 75 16.22 0.73 -11.64
CA LEU A 75 15.29 1.52 -10.81
C LEU A 75 16.04 2.59 -10.02
N LEU A 76 17.17 2.24 -9.38
CA LEU A 76 17.97 3.19 -8.61
C LEU A 76 18.50 4.33 -9.49
N LEU A 77 18.90 4.03 -10.72
CA LEU A 77 19.37 5.04 -11.68
C LEU A 77 18.24 6.00 -12.08
N LEU A 78 17.04 5.48 -12.37
CA LEU A 78 15.89 6.34 -12.70
C LEU A 78 15.40 7.14 -11.50
N LEU A 79 15.38 6.56 -10.30
CA LEU A 79 15.08 7.31 -9.08
C LEU A 79 16.11 8.42 -8.87
N ALA A 80 17.40 8.15 -9.07
CA ALA A 80 18.45 9.18 -8.98
C ALA A 80 18.32 10.30 -10.02
N LYS A 81 17.71 10.01 -11.19
CA LYS A 81 17.41 10.99 -12.24
C LYS A 81 16.16 11.82 -11.92
N TYR A 82 15.03 11.18 -11.63
CA TYR A 82 13.73 11.83 -11.54
C TYR A 82 13.33 12.24 -10.12
N VAL A 83 13.77 11.49 -9.10
CA VAL A 83 13.31 11.66 -7.70
C VAL A 83 14.37 12.35 -6.82
N ARG A 84 15.67 12.21 -7.10
CA ARG A 84 16.67 12.90 -6.28
C ARG A 84 16.61 14.40 -6.52
N GLY A 85 16.46 15.18 -5.45
CA GLY A 85 16.38 16.64 -5.49
C GLY A 85 14.96 17.17 -5.70
N SER A 86 13.99 16.32 -6.01
CA SER A 86 12.57 16.67 -6.16
C SER A 86 11.92 16.93 -4.80
N ARG A 87 10.72 17.52 -4.82
CA ARG A 87 9.86 17.69 -3.65
C ARG A 87 8.77 16.64 -3.63
N VAL A 88 8.44 16.14 -2.45
CA VAL A 88 7.23 15.32 -2.25
C VAL A 88 6.02 16.24 -2.40
N GLU A 89 5.22 15.99 -3.42
CA GLU A 89 4.05 16.80 -3.76
C GLU A 89 2.76 16.22 -3.19
N ALA A 90 2.61 14.90 -3.27
CA ALA A 90 1.44 14.20 -2.75
C ALA A 90 1.79 12.82 -2.19
N LEU A 91 1.02 12.39 -1.19
CA LEU A 91 0.97 11.00 -0.75
C LEU A 91 -0.49 10.55 -0.77
N GLU A 92 -0.81 9.62 -1.65
CA GLU A 92 -2.19 9.20 -1.90
C GLU A 92 -2.31 7.68 -1.75
N GLN A 93 -3.46 7.23 -1.25
CA GLN A 93 -3.79 5.82 -1.16
C GLN A 93 -5.08 5.60 -1.96
N PRO A 94 -5.07 4.75 -3.00
CA PRO A 94 -6.31 4.34 -3.62
C PRO A 94 -7.27 3.72 -2.59
N PRO A 95 -8.59 4.00 -2.68
CA PRO A 95 -9.54 3.61 -1.63
C PRO A 95 -9.47 2.12 -1.30
N LEU A 96 -9.28 1.81 -0.02
CA LEU A 96 -9.28 0.44 0.53
C LEU A 96 -8.21 -0.49 -0.05
N GLU A 97 -7.22 0.05 -0.75
CA GLU A 97 -6.11 -0.71 -1.31
C GLU A 97 -4.86 -0.60 -0.46
N ARG A 98 -4.02 -1.64 -0.53
CA ARG A 98 -2.69 -1.64 0.11
C ARG A 98 -1.62 -1.10 -0.84
N VAL A 99 -1.91 0.08 -1.38
CA VAL A 99 -1.08 0.77 -2.37
C VAL A 99 -0.88 2.21 -1.91
N LEU A 100 0.37 2.68 -1.87
CA LEU A 100 0.70 4.08 -1.59
C LEU A 100 1.36 4.70 -2.82
N HIS A 101 0.84 5.82 -3.28
CA HIS A 101 1.41 6.66 -4.32
C HIS A 101 2.16 7.80 -3.67
N LEU A 102 3.45 7.95 -3.97
CA LEU A 102 4.24 9.12 -3.60
C LEU A 102 4.55 9.91 -4.88
N THR A 103 3.90 11.04 -5.05
CA THR A 103 4.15 11.92 -6.20
C THR A 103 5.24 12.91 -5.86
N PHE A 104 6.20 13.05 -6.77
CA PHE A 104 7.35 13.92 -6.65
C PHE A 104 7.37 14.94 -7.77
N GLN A 105 7.53 16.22 -7.43
CA GLN A 105 7.72 17.30 -8.39
C GLN A 105 9.21 17.65 -8.49
N GLY A 106 9.82 17.35 -9.63
CA GLY A 106 11.25 17.55 -9.90
C GLY A 106 11.55 18.39 -11.15
N GLU A 107 12.82 18.47 -11.52
CA GLU A 107 13.32 19.19 -12.71
C GLU A 107 12.76 18.62 -14.02
N TYR A 108 12.55 17.31 -14.07
CA TYR A 108 12.05 16.57 -15.23
C TYR A 108 10.51 16.46 -15.26
N GLY A 109 9.81 17.21 -14.42
CA GLY A 109 8.36 17.11 -14.23
C GLY A 109 7.96 16.14 -13.10
N PRO A 110 6.65 15.90 -12.93
CA PRO A 110 6.14 15.02 -11.89
C PRO A 110 6.46 13.55 -12.19
N VAL A 111 6.68 12.75 -11.17
CA VAL A 111 6.72 11.27 -11.25
C VAL A 111 6.10 10.66 -10.01
N THR A 112 5.50 9.48 -10.14
CA THR A 112 4.85 8.78 -9.03
C THR A 112 5.60 7.51 -8.71
N LEU A 113 6.01 7.35 -7.45
CA LEU A 113 6.52 6.09 -6.92
C LEU A 113 5.39 5.34 -6.22
N ILE A 114 4.97 4.24 -6.81
CA ILE A 114 3.89 3.39 -6.35
C ILE A 114 4.47 2.24 -5.53
N CYS A 115 3.99 2.09 -4.31
CA CYS A 115 4.38 1.03 -3.38
C CYS A 115 3.19 0.12 -3.12
N GLU A 116 3.27 -1.13 -3.56
CA GLU A 116 2.23 -2.14 -3.37
C GLU A 116 2.64 -3.10 -2.26
N ILE A 117 1.81 -3.27 -1.25
CA ILE A 117 2.11 -4.06 -0.04
C ILE A 117 1.19 -5.29 -0.03
N MET A 118 1.61 -6.32 -0.76
CA MET A 118 0.83 -7.55 -1.02
C MET A 118 1.66 -8.82 -0.76
N GLY A 119 2.47 -8.83 0.31
CA GLY A 119 3.35 -9.95 0.66
C GLY A 119 4.31 -10.28 -0.48
N ARG A 120 4.29 -11.52 -0.99
CA ARG A 120 5.14 -11.95 -2.13
C ARG A 120 4.94 -11.11 -3.40
N TYR A 121 3.74 -10.56 -3.61
CA TYR A 121 3.39 -9.75 -4.76
C TYR A 121 3.71 -8.26 -4.58
N SER A 122 4.26 -7.86 -3.43
CA SER A 122 4.64 -6.47 -3.19
C SER A 122 5.60 -5.95 -4.25
N ASN A 123 5.50 -4.68 -4.60
CA ASN A 123 6.30 -4.06 -5.66
C ASN A 123 6.56 -2.58 -5.37
N ILE A 124 7.58 -2.02 -5.99
CA ILE A 124 7.92 -0.60 -5.99
C ILE A 124 8.09 -0.21 -7.45
N ILE A 125 7.24 0.69 -7.94
CA ILE A 125 7.08 0.98 -9.36
C ILE A 125 7.16 2.49 -9.54
N LEU A 126 8.11 2.94 -10.36
CA LEU A 126 8.21 4.34 -10.75
C LEU A 126 7.41 4.55 -12.05
N VAL A 127 6.52 5.54 -12.05
CA VAL A 127 5.55 5.81 -13.13
C VAL A 127 5.67 7.27 -13.56
N SER A 128 5.54 7.52 -14.87
CA SER A 128 5.52 8.85 -15.47
C SER A 128 4.16 9.54 -15.28
N PRO A 129 4.04 10.85 -15.60
CA PRO A 129 2.74 11.55 -15.60
C PRO A 129 1.71 10.92 -16.53
N ASP A 130 2.15 10.35 -17.64
CA ASP A 130 1.30 9.69 -18.65
C ASP A 130 0.90 8.26 -18.23
N ASN A 131 1.03 7.94 -16.94
CA ASN A 131 0.76 6.61 -16.37
C ASN A 131 1.59 5.48 -17.00
N LEU A 132 2.78 5.78 -17.55
CA LEU A 132 3.69 4.77 -18.09
C LEU A 132 4.71 4.34 -17.04
N VAL A 133 4.90 3.03 -16.88
CA VAL A 133 5.95 2.48 -16.02
C VAL A 133 7.30 2.94 -16.57
N LEU A 134 8.07 3.66 -15.76
CA LEU A 134 9.45 4.00 -16.04
C LEU A 134 10.36 2.82 -15.67
N GLU A 135 10.16 2.25 -14.48
CA GLU A 135 10.83 1.04 -14.02
C GLU A 135 10.13 0.45 -12.79
N ALA A 136 10.36 -0.83 -12.49
CA ALA A 136 9.90 -1.48 -11.26
C ALA A 136 11.00 -2.29 -10.59
N ILE A 137 10.89 -2.48 -9.27
CA ILE A 137 11.82 -3.33 -8.52
C ILE A 137 11.60 -4.81 -8.84
N LYS A 138 10.33 -5.20 -9.12
CA LYS A 138 9.97 -6.48 -9.72
C LYS A 138 9.29 -6.25 -11.06
N ARG A 139 9.96 -6.63 -12.15
CA ARG A 139 9.38 -6.63 -13.50
C ARG A 139 8.45 -7.83 -13.65
N VAL A 140 7.23 -7.61 -14.15
CA VAL A 140 6.21 -8.64 -14.34
C VAL A 140 5.84 -8.70 -15.82
N PRO A 141 6.42 -9.63 -16.61
CA PRO A 141 6.06 -9.78 -18.01
C PRO A 141 4.71 -10.48 -18.19
N ALA A 142 4.15 -10.39 -19.39
CA ALA A 142 2.88 -11.03 -19.77
C ALA A 142 2.89 -12.57 -19.61
N SER A 143 4.06 -13.20 -19.66
CA SER A 143 4.23 -14.63 -19.41
C SER A 143 3.97 -15.03 -17.96
N VAL A 144 4.15 -14.10 -17.01
CA VAL A 144 3.91 -14.32 -15.57
C VAL A 144 2.50 -13.86 -15.19
N ASN A 145 2.06 -12.71 -15.71
CA ASN A 145 0.73 -12.18 -15.46
C ASN A 145 0.19 -11.50 -16.72
N ARG A 146 -0.84 -12.10 -17.32
CA ARG A 146 -1.47 -11.57 -18.54
C ARG A 146 -2.40 -10.39 -18.27
N TYR A 147 -3.00 -10.33 -17.09
CA TYR A 147 -3.90 -9.24 -16.70
C TYR A 147 -3.11 -7.94 -16.51
N ARG A 148 -1.90 -8.06 -15.94
CA ARG A 148 -1.13 -6.92 -15.47
C ARG A 148 0.35 -7.07 -15.78
N VAL A 149 0.80 -6.36 -16.81
CA VAL A 149 2.21 -6.27 -17.21
C VAL A 149 2.86 -5.07 -16.52
N ILE A 150 3.95 -5.31 -15.79
CA ILE A 150 4.76 -4.26 -15.15
C ILE A 150 6.15 -4.29 -15.78
N LEU A 151 6.29 -3.54 -16.87
CA LEU A 151 7.52 -3.39 -17.64
C LEU A 151 7.65 -1.94 -18.11
N PRO A 152 8.88 -1.42 -18.32
CA PRO A 152 9.08 -0.09 -18.86
C PRO A 152 8.26 0.17 -20.13
N GLN A 153 7.70 1.38 -20.26
CA GLN A 153 6.84 1.85 -21.36
C GLN A 153 5.46 1.19 -21.47
N HIS A 154 5.10 0.29 -20.55
CA HIS A 154 3.72 -0.18 -20.43
C HIS A 154 2.92 0.71 -19.48
N PRO A 155 1.61 0.90 -19.69
CA PRO A 155 0.78 1.61 -18.74
C PRO A 155 0.73 0.87 -17.40
N TYR A 156 0.82 1.63 -16.30
CA TYR A 156 0.55 1.07 -14.98
C TYR A 156 -0.93 0.74 -14.86
N VAL A 157 -1.22 -0.51 -14.52
CA VAL A 157 -2.55 -0.98 -14.16
C VAL A 157 -2.50 -1.31 -12.66
N PRO A 158 -3.48 -0.92 -11.84
CA PRO A 158 -3.52 -1.33 -10.44
C PRO A 158 -3.81 -2.83 -10.30
N PRO A 159 -3.67 -3.41 -9.09
CA PRO A 159 -4.19 -4.74 -8.78
C PRO A 159 -5.67 -4.88 -9.16
N PRO A 160 -6.15 -6.08 -9.53
CA PRO A 160 -7.53 -6.28 -9.92
C PRO A 160 -8.48 -5.91 -8.76
N PRO A 161 -9.60 -5.23 -9.05
CA PRO A 161 -10.54 -4.83 -8.02
C PRO A 161 -11.15 -6.05 -7.33
N GLN A 162 -11.38 -5.94 -6.02
CA GLN A 162 -12.08 -6.97 -5.25
C GLN A 162 -13.59 -6.87 -5.52
N GLN A 163 -14.27 -8.00 -5.70
CA GLN A 163 -15.72 -8.07 -5.76
C GLN A 163 -16.30 -8.08 -4.34
N LYS A 164 -16.18 -6.96 -3.64
CA LYS A 164 -16.63 -6.79 -2.25
C LYS A 164 -17.32 -5.45 -2.06
N GLU A 165 -18.22 -5.39 -1.08
CA GLU A 165 -18.95 -4.16 -0.77
C GLU A 165 -18.04 -3.12 -0.11
N HIS A 166 -18.28 -1.85 -0.44
CA HIS A 166 -17.55 -0.75 0.15
C HIS A 166 -18.08 -0.45 1.57
N PRO A 167 -17.26 -0.50 2.64
CA PRO A 167 -17.71 -0.35 4.03
C PRO A 167 -18.49 0.94 4.31
N LEU A 168 -18.11 2.07 3.68
CA LEU A 168 -18.81 3.35 3.87
C LEU A 168 -20.17 3.44 3.17
N LEU A 169 -20.51 2.48 2.31
CA LEU A 169 -21.78 2.45 1.57
C LEU A 169 -22.74 1.38 2.11
N LEU A 170 -22.36 0.67 3.18
CA LEU A 170 -23.18 -0.39 3.77
C LEU A 170 -24.32 0.20 4.60
N THR A 171 -25.50 -0.41 4.47
CA THR A 171 -26.62 -0.30 5.41
C THR A 171 -26.68 -1.58 6.25
N ALA A 172 -27.49 -1.58 7.32
CA ALA A 172 -27.71 -2.79 8.10
C ALA A 172 -28.30 -3.93 7.24
N GLU A 173 -29.21 -3.60 6.30
CA GLU A 173 -29.79 -4.58 5.39
C GLU A 173 -28.76 -5.15 4.42
N THR A 174 -27.96 -4.29 3.77
CA THR A 174 -26.96 -4.76 2.79
C THR A 174 -25.85 -5.53 3.47
N LEU A 175 -25.38 -5.09 4.65
CA LEU A 175 -24.41 -5.85 5.44
C LEU A 175 -24.95 -7.23 5.80
N ARG A 176 -26.20 -7.34 6.28
CA ARG A 176 -26.82 -8.63 6.58
C ARG A 176 -26.87 -9.53 5.35
N ALA A 177 -27.26 -8.99 4.19
CA ALA A 177 -27.29 -9.75 2.94
C ALA A 177 -25.90 -10.30 2.57
N VAL A 178 -24.86 -9.46 2.66
CA VAL A 178 -23.46 -9.82 2.39
C VAL A 178 -22.99 -10.93 3.33
N LEU A 179 -23.24 -10.80 4.63
CA LEU A 179 -22.81 -11.80 5.62
C LEU A 179 -23.49 -13.17 5.43
N MET A 180 -24.67 -13.20 4.81
CA MET A 180 -25.38 -14.44 4.50
C MET A 180 -24.87 -15.15 3.24
N GLN A 181 -24.07 -14.49 2.39
CA GLN A 181 -23.50 -15.08 1.17
C GLN A 181 -22.28 -15.97 1.43
N SER A 182 -21.67 -15.86 2.62
CA SER A 182 -20.50 -16.64 3.02
C SER A 182 -20.79 -17.50 4.23
N GLU A 183 -20.20 -18.69 4.30
CA GLU A 183 -20.22 -19.55 5.47
C GLU A 183 -19.04 -19.27 6.42
N GLY A 184 -19.04 -19.92 7.58
CA GLY A 184 -17.97 -19.78 8.59
C GLY A 184 -18.26 -18.75 9.69
N PRO A 185 -17.29 -18.50 10.58
CA PRO A 185 -17.41 -17.53 11.67
C PRO A 185 -17.59 -16.10 11.14
N LEU A 186 -18.19 -15.23 11.97
CA LEU A 186 -18.55 -13.86 11.59
C LEU A 186 -17.38 -13.09 10.95
N TRP A 187 -16.17 -13.19 11.52
CA TRP A 187 -15.01 -12.47 11.00
C TRP A 187 -14.64 -12.89 9.56
N GLN A 188 -14.83 -14.15 9.18
CA GLN A 188 -14.56 -14.62 7.81
C GLN A 188 -15.59 -14.06 6.84
N ARG A 189 -16.86 -14.06 7.25
CA ARG A 189 -17.96 -13.48 6.46
C ARG A 189 -17.71 -11.99 6.17
N ILE A 190 -17.26 -11.24 7.18
CA ILE A 190 -16.88 -9.82 7.02
C ILE A 190 -15.71 -9.68 6.03
N VAL A 191 -14.62 -10.44 6.21
CA VAL A 191 -13.43 -10.36 5.33
C VAL A 191 -13.79 -10.69 3.88
N ASN A 192 -14.66 -11.68 3.65
CA ASN A 192 -15.04 -12.10 2.31
C ASN A 192 -15.99 -11.13 1.63
N GLY A 193 -16.87 -10.48 2.40
CA GLY A 193 -17.92 -9.64 1.85
C GLY A 193 -17.62 -8.14 1.81
N VAL A 194 -16.72 -7.64 2.67
CA VAL A 194 -16.46 -6.20 2.82
C VAL A 194 -15.02 -5.85 2.44
N ALA A 195 -14.86 -4.87 1.56
CA ALA A 195 -13.57 -4.42 1.05
C ALA A 195 -12.71 -3.77 2.16
N GLY A 196 -11.39 -3.92 2.06
CA GLY A 196 -10.43 -3.27 2.96
C GLY A 196 -10.34 -3.84 4.38
N ILE A 197 -11.16 -4.83 4.74
CA ILE A 197 -11.16 -5.42 6.09
C ILE A 197 -10.16 -6.59 6.19
N SER A 198 -9.25 -6.51 7.15
CA SER A 198 -8.33 -7.60 7.48
C SER A 198 -8.93 -8.62 8.44
N PRO A 199 -8.39 -9.85 8.53
CA PRO A 199 -8.81 -10.81 9.54
C PRO A 199 -8.62 -10.34 10.99
N ILE A 200 -7.69 -9.41 11.25
CA ILE A 200 -7.50 -8.84 12.59
C ILE A 200 -8.62 -7.83 12.85
N LEU A 201 -8.85 -6.90 11.92
CA LEU A 201 -9.92 -5.91 12.04
C LEU A 201 -11.30 -6.56 12.11
N ALA A 202 -11.57 -7.60 11.31
CA ALA A 202 -12.86 -8.30 11.34
C ALA A 202 -13.12 -9.00 12.69
N ARG A 203 -12.08 -9.55 13.32
CA ARG A 203 -12.17 -10.13 14.66
C ARG A 203 -12.44 -9.07 15.73
N GLU A 204 -11.79 -7.92 15.61
CA GLU A 204 -12.06 -6.77 16.49
C GLU A 204 -13.49 -6.25 16.31
N ILE A 205 -13.98 -6.16 15.07
CA ILE A 205 -15.38 -5.78 14.77
C ILE A 205 -16.34 -6.79 15.41
N ALA A 206 -16.11 -8.09 15.22
CA ALA A 206 -16.93 -9.14 15.82
C ALA A 206 -16.95 -9.02 17.35
N PHE A 207 -15.80 -8.83 17.98
CA PHE A 207 -15.69 -8.66 19.42
C PHE A 207 -16.41 -7.40 19.91
N ARG A 208 -16.27 -6.26 19.23
CA ARG A 208 -16.97 -5.02 19.61
C ARG A 208 -18.48 -5.12 19.49
N ALA A 209 -18.97 -5.80 18.45
CA ALA A 209 -20.40 -5.97 18.22
C ALA A 209 -21.04 -6.98 19.20
N THR A 210 -20.32 -8.05 19.55
CA THR A 210 -20.91 -9.23 20.21
C THR A 210 -20.33 -9.58 21.58
N GLY A 211 -19.18 -9.03 21.95
CA GLY A 211 -18.40 -9.43 23.12
C GLY A 211 -17.53 -10.68 22.91
N GLU A 212 -17.62 -11.33 21.76
CA GLU A 212 -16.86 -12.55 21.42
C GLU A 212 -16.18 -12.40 20.04
N VAL A 213 -15.00 -12.99 19.88
CA VAL A 213 -14.28 -12.95 18.58
C VAL A 213 -14.93 -13.87 17.54
N GLU A 214 -15.47 -14.99 18.01
CA GLU A 214 -16.16 -16.00 17.18
C GLU A 214 -17.54 -16.31 17.78
N PRO A 215 -18.47 -15.33 17.74
CA PRO A 215 -19.78 -15.52 18.33
C PRO A 215 -20.55 -16.62 17.59
N PRO A 216 -21.40 -17.39 18.28
CA PRO A 216 -22.29 -18.34 17.62
C PRO A 216 -23.25 -17.60 16.69
N LEU A 217 -23.55 -18.21 15.54
CA LEU A 217 -24.52 -17.71 14.57
C LEU A 217 -25.84 -18.50 14.67
N PRO A 218 -27.02 -17.86 14.47
CA PRO A 218 -27.23 -16.46 14.06
C PRO A 218 -27.01 -15.46 15.21
N LEU A 219 -26.59 -14.24 14.85
CA LEU A 219 -26.38 -13.17 15.82
C LEU A 219 -27.69 -12.79 16.53
N GLN A 220 -27.60 -12.44 17.82
CA GLN A 220 -28.73 -11.87 18.54
C GLN A 220 -29.10 -10.50 17.92
N PRO A 221 -30.39 -10.14 17.82
CA PRO A 221 -30.85 -8.91 17.17
C PRO A 221 -30.16 -7.63 17.70
N ASP A 222 -29.86 -7.58 19.00
CA ASP A 222 -29.25 -6.41 19.66
C ASP A 222 -27.80 -6.18 19.25
N ALA A 223 -27.10 -7.21 18.77
CA ALA A 223 -25.71 -7.11 18.31
C ALA A 223 -25.58 -6.41 16.94
N LEU A 224 -26.67 -6.29 16.19
CA LEU A 224 -26.70 -5.58 14.90
C LEU A 224 -26.94 -4.07 15.06
N ASN A 225 -27.36 -3.62 16.26
CA ASN A 225 -27.68 -2.24 16.57
C ASN A 225 -26.57 -1.48 17.33
N ARG A 226 -25.43 -2.15 17.58
CA ARG A 226 -24.24 -1.58 18.25
C ARG A 226 -23.13 -1.35 17.24
#